data_AF-A0A849ADV3-F1
#
_entry.id   AF-A0A849ADV3-F1
#
_cell.length_a   1.000
_cell.length_b   1.000
_cell.length_c   1.000
_cell.angle_alpha   90.00
_cell.angle_beta   90.00
_cell.angle_gamma   90.00
#
_symmetry.space_group_name_H-M   'P 1'
#
loop_
_entity.id
_entity.type
_entity.pdbx_description
1 polymer ?
#
loop_
_entity_poly.entity_id
_entity_poly.type
_entity_poly.pdbx_seq_one_letter_code
_entity_poly.pdbx_strand_id
1 'polypeptide(L)'
;MSPADPPPISIPPPAPVKAAGVLVLAEALGLLVFVVATAVSGIKNDARTGELIAQLCYFTAIMLFIAAVGNALLRGRRWGRTAAIVVQIIVGAIGIWLITGSGQWPWGIGLIAVALATGTLLLTRPATEWIGKFPALFGPDES
;
A
#
# COMPACT_ATOMS: atom_id res chain seq x y z
N MET A 1 -29.12 -9.51 30.03
CA MET A 1 -27.92 -8.90 29.43
C MET A 1 -28.19 -8.75 27.94
N SER A 2 -28.32 -7.53 27.42
CA SER A 2 -28.35 -7.34 25.96
C SER A 2 -27.05 -7.89 25.38
N PRO A 3 -27.08 -8.54 24.20
CA PRO A 3 -25.86 -8.82 23.46
C PRO A 3 -25.07 -7.51 23.34
N ALA A 4 -23.83 -7.50 23.83
CA ALA A 4 -22.94 -6.37 23.60
C ALA A 4 -22.81 -6.19 22.09
N ASP A 5 -23.01 -4.96 21.60
CA ASP A 5 -22.82 -4.66 20.18
C ASP A 5 -21.43 -5.15 19.75
N PRO A 6 -21.31 -5.83 18.59
CA PRO A 6 -20.03 -6.32 18.13
C PRO A 6 -19.05 -5.15 18.02
N PRO A 7 -17.79 -5.33 18.46
CA PRO A 7 -16.81 -4.26 18.45
C PRO A 7 -16.71 -3.63 17.05
N PRO A 8 -16.63 -2.30 16.95
CA PRO A 8 -16.61 -1.62 15.65
C PRO A 8 -15.47 -2.15 14.77
N ILE A 9 -15.82 -2.76 13.63
CA ILE A 9 -14.86 -3.38 12.69
C ILE A 9 -14.02 -2.30 11.97
N SER A 10 -14.48 -1.04 11.98
CA SER A 10 -13.81 0.12 11.39
C SER A 10 -14.01 1.36 12.25
N ILE A 11 -12.92 2.09 12.50
CA ILE A 11 -12.95 3.39 13.18
C ILE A 11 -12.56 4.45 12.16
N PRO A 12 -13.30 5.57 12.02
CA PRO A 12 -12.99 6.62 11.06
C PRO A 12 -11.52 7.04 11.12
N PRO A 13 -10.77 6.96 10.00
CA PRO A 13 -9.35 7.23 10.01
C PRO A 13 -9.07 8.72 10.18
N PRO A 14 -8.02 9.10 10.94
CA PRO A 14 -7.59 10.49 11.06
C PRO A 14 -7.03 11.01 9.72
N ALA A 15 -6.95 12.33 9.56
CA ALA A 15 -6.51 12.95 8.30
C ALA A 15 -5.16 12.42 7.76
N PRO A 16 -4.11 12.19 8.58
CA PRO A 16 -2.83 11.63 8.10
C PRO A 16 -2.97 10.22 7.51
N VAL A 17 -3.85 9.38 8.09
CA VAL A 17 -4.11 8.02 7.59
C VAL A 17 -4.89 8.06 6.28
N LYS A 18 -5.81 9.03 6.12
CA LYS A 18 -6.49 9.25 4.84
C LYS A 18 -5.52 9.71 3.75
N ALA A 19 -4.64 10.66 4.07
CA ALA A 19 -3.60 11.12 3.15
C ALA A 19 -2.66 9.97 2.73
N ALA A 20 -2.20 9.17 3.70
CA ALA A 20 -1.42 7.97 3.42
C ALA A 20 -2.17 6.98 2.53
N GLY A 21 -3.47 6.76 2.78
CA GLY A 21 -4.31 5.91 1.94
C GLY A 21 -4.39 6.40 0.48
N VAL A 22 -4.52 7.71 0.27
CA VAL A 22 -4.51 8.31 -1.08
C VAL A 22 -3.14 8.12 -1.77
N LEU A 23 -2.04 8.32 -1.04
CA LEU A 23 -0.69 8.10 -1.58
C LEU A 23 -0.48 6.64 -2.01
N VAL A 24 -0.89 5.67 -1.19
CA VAL A 24 -0.82 4.24 -1.53
C VAL A 24 -1.67 3.92 -2.76
N LEU A 25 -2.85 4.54 -2.90
CA LEU A 25 -3.66 4.37 -4.12
C LEU A 25 -2.97 4.99 -5.35
N ALA A 26 -2.27 6.11 -5.19
CA ALA A 26 -1.48 6.71 -6.27
C ALA A 26 -0.33 5.79 -6.71
N GLU A 27 0.31 5.07 -5.79
CA GLU A 27 1.30 4.04 -6.11
C GLU A 27 0.68 2.90 -6.92
N ALA A 28 -0.50 2.41 -6.52
CA ALA A 28 -1.23 1.39 -7.27
C ALA A 28 -1.58 1.86 -8.69
N LEU A 29 -1.97 3.12 -8.85
CA LEU A 29 -2.20 3.74 -10.17
C LEU A 29 -0.91 3.80 -10.99
N GLY A 30 0.21 4.16 -10.38
CA GLY A 30 1.52 4.12 -11.05
C GLY A 30 1.87 2.72 -11.56
N LEU A 31 1.62 1.69 -10.74
CA LEU A 31 1.84 0.30 -11.14
C LEU A 31 0.87 -0.15 -12.24
N LEU A 32 -0.39 0.32 -12.24
CA LEU A 32 -1.33 0.08 -13.33
C LEU A 32 -0.82 0.66 -14.65
N VAL A 33 -0.32 1.90 -14.65
CA VAL A 33 0.28 2.54 -15.83
C VAL A 33 1.47 1.72 -16.32
N PHE A 34 2.32 1.23 -15.42
CA PHE A 34 3.44 0.36 -15.75
C PHE A 34 3.00 -0.97 -16.39
N VAL A 35 1.97 -1.62 -15.85
CA VAL A 35 1.37 -2.85 -16.42
C VAL A 35 0.88 -2.59 -17.84
N VAL A 36 0.13 -1.51 -18.06
CA VAL A 36 -0.39 -1.16 -19.39
C VAL A 36 0.74 -0.86 -20.37
N ALA A 37 1.74 -0.08 -19.95
CA ALA A 37 2.90 0.23 -20.79
C ALA A 37 3.69 -1.04 -21.16
N THR A 38 3.86 -1.96 -20.20
CA THR A 38 4.52 -3.26 -20.42
C THR A 38 3.72 -4.11 -21.41
N ALA A 39 2.39 -4.16 -21.27
CA ALA A 39 1.53 -4.90 -22.20
C ALA A 39 1.64 -4.36 -23.63
N VAL A 40 1.53 -3.03 -23.81
CA VAL A 40 1.65 -2.39 -25.13
C VAL A 40 3.04 -2.60 -25.72
N SER A 41 4.10 -2.48 -24.91
CA SER A 41 5.47 -2.71 -25.35
C SER A 41 5.70 -4.17 -25.75
N GLY A 42 5.22 -5.12 -24.97
CA GLY A 42 5.35 -6.55 -25.25
C GLY A 42 4.68 -6.96 -26.56
N ILE A 43 3.48 -6.42 -26.83
CA ILE A 43 2.76 -6.66 -28.09
C ILE A 43 3.52 -6.06 -29.29
N LYS A 44 4.09 -4.86 -29.14
CA LYS A 44 4.82 -4.18 -30.24
C LYS A 44 6.13 -4.86 -30.62
N ASN A 45 6.79 -5.52 -29.67
CA ASN A 45 8.10 -6.12 -29.85
C ASN A 45 8.06 -7.65 -30.04
N ASP A 46 6.89 -8.22 -30.33
CA ASP A 46 6.68 -9.68 -30.45
C ASP A 46 7.29 -10.49 -29.28
N ALA A 47 7.08 -10.00 -28.06
CA ALA A 47 7.55 -10.68 -26.86
C ALA A 47 6.91 -12.07 -26.73
N ARG A 48 7.65 -13.02 -26.16
CA ARG A 48 7.17 -14.38 -25.97
C ARG A 48 5.90 -14.39 -25.12
N THR A 49 4.78 -14.79 -25.71
CA THR A 49 3.42 -14.63 -25.13
C THR A 49 3.30 -15.18 -23.71
N GLY A 50 3.88 -16.36 -23.45
CA GLY A 50 3.84 -16.97 -22.11
C GLY A 50 4.54 -16.15 -21.03
N GLU A 51 5.68 -15.55 -21.35
CA GLU A 51 6.45 -14.71 -20.41
C GLU A 51 5.74 -13.38 -20.17
N LEU A 52 5.23 -12.77 -21.24
CA LEU A 52 4.49 -11.52 -21.14
C LEU A 52 3.23 -11.68 -20.26
N ILE A 53 2.46 -12.75 -20.47
CA ILE A 53 1.27 -13.02 -19.64
C ILE A 53 1.66 -13.25 -18.19
N ALA A 54 2.70 -14.05 -17.92
CA ALA A 54 3.16 -14.30 -16.56
C ALA A 54 3.59 -13.00 -15.85
N GLN A 55 4.33 -12.15 -16.55
CA GLN A 55 4.77 -10.86 -16.05
C GLN A 55 3.60 -9.91 -15.77
N LEU A 56 2.63 -9.81 -16.68
CA LEU A 56 1.45 -8.96 -16.51
C LEU A 56 0.57 -9.44 -15.36
N CYS A 57 0.33 -10.75 -15.24
CA CYS A 57 -0.43 -11.32 -14.13
C CYS A 57 0.23 -11.02 -12.79
N TYR A 58 1.56 -11.19 -12.72
CA TYR A 58 2.33 -10.90 -11.51
C TYR A 58 2.18 -9.44 -11.06
N PHE A 59 2.44 -8.48 -11.96
CA PHE A 59 2.34 -7.06 -11.60
C PHE A 59 0.90 -6.61 -11.34
N THR A 60 -0.09 -7.19 -12.04
CA THR A 60 -1.51 -6.92 -11.78
C THR A 60 -1.91 -7.39 -10.39
N ALA A 61 -1.45 -8.58 -9.96
CA ALA A 61 -1.72 -9.07 -8.62
C ALA A 61 -1.15 -8.15 -7.53
N ILE A 62 0.09 -7.66 -7.72
CA ILE A 62 0.70 -6.68 -6.81
C ILE A 62 -0.10 -5.37 -6.80
N MET A 63 -0.50 -4.86 -7.96
CA MET A 63 -1.31 -3.64 -8.07
C MET A 63 -2.62 -3.76 -7.29
N LEU A 64 -3.33 -4.88 -7.45
CA LEU A 64 -4.58 -5.14 -6.72
C LEU A 64 -4.34 -5.22 -5.21
N PHE A 65 -3.24 -5.83 -4.77
CA PHE A 65 -2.87 -5.88 -3.36
C PHE A 65 -2.63 -4.47 -2.78
N ILE A 66 -1.82 -3.65 -3.45
CA ILE A 66 -1.55 -2.26 -3.02
C ILE A 66 -2.85 -1.43 -3.01
N ALA A 67 -3.69 -1.58 -4.03
CA ALA A 67 -4.99 -0.92 -4.08
C ALA A 67 -5.92 -1.34 -2.93
N ALA A 68 -5.89 -2.62 -2.54
CA ALA A 68 -6.65 -3.13 -1.41
C ALA A 68 -6.15 -2.57 -0.07
N VAL A 69 -4.83 -2.38 0.08
CA VAL A 69 -4.21 -1.76 1.27
C VAL A 69 -4.59 -0.28 1.37
N GLY A 70 -4.49 0.49 0.28
CA GLY A 70 -4.92 1.88 0.24
C GLY A 70 -6.40 2.03 0.61
N ASN A 71 -7.27 1.19 0.04
CA ASN A 71 -8.68 1.14 0.41
C ASN A 71 -8.92 0.73 1.88
N ALA A 72 -8.10 -0.17 2.43
CA ALA A 72 -8.20 -0.56 3.83
C ALA A 72 -7.89 0.62 4.78
N LEU A 73 -6.90 1.45 4.44
CA LEU A 73 -6.59 2.68 5.19
C LEU A 73 -7.74 3.68 5.13
N LEU A 74 -8.30 3.92 3.94
CA LEU A 74 -9.42 4.86 3.78
C LEU A 74 -10.70 4.40 4.49
N ARG A 75 -10.93 3.09 4.56
CA ARG A 75 -12.06 2.49 5.29
C ARG A 75 -11.80 2.36 6.79
N GLY A 76 -10.64 2.79 7.30
CA GLY A 76 -10.32 2.74 8.71
C GLY A 76 -10.20 1.31 9.25
N ARG A 77 -9.65 0.37 8.47
CA ARG A 77 -9.40 -1.01 8.91
C ARG A 77 -8.04 -1.11 9.60
N ARG A 78 -7.99 -1.71 10.80
CA ARG A 78 -6.77 -1.84 11.62
C ARG A 78 -5.57 -2.47 10.89
N TRP A 79 -5.83 -3.45 10.02
CA TRP A 79 -4.77 -4.19 9.31
C TRP A 79 -4.12 -3.37 8.19
N GLY A 80 -4.78 -2.31 7.72
CA GLY A 80 -4.29 -1.47 6.64
C GLY A 80 -2.96 -0.81 6.98
N ARG A 81 -2.74 -0.41 8.24
CA ARG A 81 -1.49 0.26 8.65
C ARG A 81 -0.29 -0.69 8.54
N THR A 82 -0.38 -1.89 9.11
CA THR A 82 0.73 -2.85 9.08
C THR A 82 1.06 -3.26 7.65
N ALA A 83 0.05 -3.56 6.83
CA ALA A 83 0.25 -3.88 5.43
C ALA A 83 0.88 -2.71 4.64
N ALA A 84 0.44 -1.48 4.90
CA ALA A 84 0.99 -0.30 4.24
C ALA A 84 2.45 -0.06 4.60
N ILE A 85 2.85 -0.22 5.86
CA ILE A 85 4.26 -0.08 6.28
C ILE A 85 5.14 -1.08 5.51
N VAL A 86 4.68 -2.33 5.37
CA VAL A 86 5.42 -3.36 4.60
C VAL A 86 5.54 -2.95 3.13
N VAL A 87 4.45 -2.48 2.51
CA VAL A 87 4.48 -1.96 1.13
C VAL A 87 5.51 -0.83 1.02
N GLN A 88 5.54 0.12 1.96
CA GLN A 88 6.48 1.25 1.90
C GLN A 88 7.94 0.85 2.04
N ILE A 89 8.25 -0.17 2.86
CA ILE A 89 9.61 -0.71 2.94
C ILE A 89 10.02 -1.31 1.58
N ILE A 90 9.13 -2.06 0.94
CA ILE A 90 9.39 -2.68 -0.37
C ILE A 90 9.55 -1.60 -1.45
N VAL A 91 8.65 -0.62 -1.50
CA VAL A 91 8.71 0.50 -2.47
C VAL A 91 10.01 1.30 -2.28
N GLY A 92 10.40 1.58 -1.04
CA GLY A 92 11.67 2.23 -0.73
C GLY A 92 12.88 1.43 -1.23
N ALA A 93 12.89 0.11 -1.00
CA ALA A 93 13.94 -0.78 -1.51
C ALA A 93 14.01 -0.80 -3.04
N ILE A 94 12.86 -0.82 -3.72
CA ILE A 94 12.78 -0.72 -5.19
C ILE A 94 13.35 0.62 -5.68
N GLY A 95 13.04 1.71 -4.99
CA GLY A 95 13.60 3.03 -5.30
C GLY A 95 15.13 3.08 -5.20
N ILE A 96 15.71 2.44 -4.18
CA ILE A 96 17.18 2.31 -4.04
C ILE A 96 17.75 1.50 -5.21
N TRP A 97 17.11 0.40 -5.57
CA TRP A 97 17.55 -0.45 -6.69
C TRP A 97 17.49 0.28 -8.04
N LEU A 98 16.49 1.14 -8.27
CA LEU A 98 16.40 1.98 -9.48
C LEU A 98 17.58 2.95 -9.61
N ILE A 99 18.06 3.48 -8.49
CA ILE A 99 19.22 4.38 -8.46
C ILE A 99 20.51 3.59 -8.73
N THR A 100 20.75 2.50 -7.98
CA THR A 100 22.03 1.80 -7.99
C THR A 100 22.19 0.83 -9.17
N GLY A 101 21.13 0.14 -9.56
CA GLY A 101 21.16 -0.89 -10.60
C GLY A 101 20.82 -0.36 -11.98
N SER A 102 19.83 0.53 -12.09
CA SER A 102 19.30 0.99 -13.38
C SER A 102 19.75 2.41 -13.79
N GLY A 103 20.36 3.18 -12.88
CA GLY A 103 20.75 4.57 -13.13
C GLY A 103 19.56 5.53 -13.34
N GLN A 104 18.33 5.12 -13.02
CA GLN A 104 17.13 5.93 -13.18
C GLN A 104 16.88 6.80 -11.94
N TRP A 105 17.77 7.78 -11.76
CA TRP A 105 17.77 8.67 -10.59
C TRP A 105 16.42 9.36 -10.31
N PRO A 106 15.72 9.98 -11.30
CA PRO A 106 14.49 10.72 -11.00
C PRO A 106 13.38 9.81 -10.44
N TRP A 107 13.22 8.62 -11.04
CA TRP A 107 12.19 7.66 -10.63
C TRP A 107 12.51 7.02 -9.28
N GLY A 108 13.78 6.64 -9.07
CA GLY A 108 14.21 6.07 -7.80
C GLY A 108 14.07 7.04 -6.62
N ILE A 109 14.48 8.30 -6.79
CA ILE A 109 14.30 9.35 -5.78
C ILE A 109 12.81 9.59 -5.51
N GLY A 110 11.99 9.65 -6.57
CA GLY A 110 10.54 9.82 -6.44
C GLY A 110 9.89 8.73 -5.59
N LEU A 111 10.20 7.45 -5.85
CA LEU A 111 9.67 6.33 -5.09
C LEU A 111 10.13 6.34 -3.62
N ILE A 112 11.40 6.65 -3.36
CA ILE A 112 11.91 6.77 -1.99
C ILE A 112 11.19 7.89 -1.25
N ALA A 113 11.01 9.05 -1.90
CA ALA A 113 10.34 10.20 -1.31
C ALA A 113 8.88 9.89 -0.95
N VAL A 114 8.13 9.25 -1.87
CA VAL A 114 6.75 8.82 -1.60
C VAL A 114 6.72 7.80 -0.46
N ALA A 115 7.68 6.86 -0.43
CA ALA A 115 7.71 5.85 0.60
C ALA A 115 7.98 6.41 1.99
N LEU A 116 8.92 7.34 2.10
CA LEU A 116 9.20 8.05 3.34
C LEU A 116 8.03 8.95 3.74
N ALA A 117 7.42 9.67 2.81
CA ALA A 117 6.27 10.53 3.10
C ALA A 117 5.08 9.72 3.64
N THR A 118 4.73 8.62 2.97
CA THR A 118 3.64 7.73 3.40
C THR A 118 3.96 7.03 4.71
N GLY A 119 5.18 6.50 4.86
CA GLY A 119 5.64 5.86 6.09
C GLY A 119 5.61 6.82 7.29
N THR A 120 6.12 8.04 7.14
CA THR A 120 6.10 9.04 8.21
C THR A 120 4.68 9.45 8.59
N LEU A 121 3.77 9.63 7.62
CA LEU A 121 2.35 9.89 7.88
C LEU A 121 1.71 8.78 8.74
N LEU A 122 2.03 7.52 8.45
CA LEU A 122 1.53 6.36 9.21
C LEU A 122 2.17 6.21 10.60
N LEU A 123 3.31 6.87 10.85
CA LEU A 123 4.01 6.89 12.14
C LEU A 123 3.66 8.12 13.00
N THR A 124 2.84 9.03 12.50
CA THR A 124 2.41 10.22 13.26
C THR A 124 1.65 9.85 14.55
N ARG A 125 1.67 10.75 15.55
CA ARG A 125 0.93 10.58 16.82
C ARG A 125 -0.56 10.27 16.60
N PRO A 126 -1.30 10.99 15.75
CA PRO A 126 -2.71 10.70 15.50
C PRO A 126 -2.95 9.31 14.90
N ALA A 127 -2.04 8.82 14.05
CA ALA A 127 -2.13 7.49 13.47
C ALA A 127 -1.88 6.39 14.53
N THR A 128 -0.99 6.65 15.48
CA THR A 128 -0.69 5.72 16.58
C THR A 128 -1.80 5.70 17.62
N GLU A 129 -2.34 6.85 18.01
CA GLU A 129 -3.52 6.97 18.88
C GLU A 129 -4.75 6.29 18.25
N TRP A 130 -4.93 6.40 16.94
CA TRP A 130 -6.02 5.73 16.23
C TRP A 130 -5.96 4.19 16.36
N ILE A 131 -4.78 3.60 16.36
CA ILE A 131 -4.64 2.15 16.60
C ILE A 131 -5.03 1.77 18.03
N GLY A 132 -4.70 2.60 19.02
CA GLY A 132 -5.05 2.36 20.42
C GLY A 132 -6.56 2.36 20.69
N LYS A 133 -7.38 2.88 19.77
CA LYS A 133 -8.85 2.85 19.88
C LYS A 133 -9.48 1.51 19.47
N PHE A 134 -8.73 0.63 18.81
CA PHE A 134 -9.26 -0.69 18.46
C PHE A 134 -9.20 -1.62 19.67
N PRO A 135 -10.24 -2.44 19.90
CA PRO A 135 -10.23 -3.42 20.97
C PRO A 135 -9.08 -4.42 20.79
N ALA A 136 -8.49 -4.84 21.91
CA ALA A 136 -7.44 -5.84 21.92
C ALA A 136 -7.95 -7.11 21.23
N LEU A 137 -7.13 -7.66 20.33
CA LEU A 137 -7.47 -8.86 19.56
C LEU A 137 -7.51 -10.10 20.45
N PHE A 138 -6.71 -10.09 21.51
CA PHE A 138 -6.56 -11.13 22.52
C PHE A 138 -6.30 -10.44 23.86
N GLY A 139 -7.27 -10.44 24.75
CA GLY A 139 -7.18 -9.90 26.11
C GLY A 139 -8.45 -10.28 26.89
N PRO A 140 -8.38 -10.48 28.22
CA PRO A 140 -9.57 -10.75 29.01
C PRO A 140 -10.55 -9.59 28.87
N ASP A 141 -11.82 -9.91 28.69
CA ASP A 141 -12.91 -8.94 28.77
C ASP A 141 -12.83 -8.32 30.16
N GLU A 142 -12.39 -7.08 30.28
CA GLU A 142 -12.38 -6.40 31.58
C GLU A 142 -13.86 -6.19 31.98
N SER A 143 -14.32 -7.07 32.87
CA SER A 143 -15.66 -7.12 33.48
C SER A 143 -15.83 -6.05 34.56
#